data_AF-A0A9E5I262-F1
#
_entry.id   AF-A0A9E5I262-F1
#
_cell.length_a   1.000
_cell.length_b   1.000
_cell.length_c   1.000
_cell.angle_alpha   90.00
_cell.angle_beta   90.00
_cell.angle_gamma   90.00
#
_symmetry.space_group_name_H-M   'P 1'
#
loop_
_entity.id
_entity.type
_entity.pdbx_description
1 polymer ?
#
loop_
_entity_poly.entity_id
_entity_poly.type
_entity_poly.pdbx_seq_one_letter_code
_entity_poly.pdbx_strand_id
1 'polypeptide(L)' 'MSKLEIFRIDENGAGWVDFSEATASEKLDIELGLITNQIQMNCYFCHKQIPKGNACVNCKDKKGAIYFE' A
#
# COMPACT_ATOMS: atom_id res chain seq x y z
N MET A 1 3.14 2.13 19.03
CA MET A 1 4.04 2.59 17.95
C MET A 1 3.51 2.05 16.64
N SER A 2 3.21 2.91 15.67
CA SER A 2 2.80 2.49 14.33
C SER A 2 4.00 1.91 13.59
N LYS A 3 3.90 0.66 13.13
CA LYS A 3 4.85 0.05 12.19
C LYS A 3 4.32 0.27 10.78
N LEU A 4 5.20 0.62 9.84
CA LEU A 4 4.85 0.73 8.43
C LEU A 4 4.93 -0.69 7.84
N GLU A 5 3.88 -1.11 7.15
CA GLU A 5 3.80 -2.43 6.51
C GLU A 5 3.50 -2.23 5.03
N ILE A 6 4.12 -3.07 4.19
CA ILE A 6 3.86 -3.12 2.76
C ILE A 6 3.16 -4.44 2.42
N PHE A 7 2.23 -4.40 1.49
CA PHE A 7 1.59 -5.60 0.97
C PHE A 7 2.41 -6.10 -0.23
N ARG A 8 3.16 -7.18 -0.04
CA ARG A 8 3.98 -7.80 -1.08
C ARG A 8 3.15 -8.87 -1.79
N ILE A 9 3.26 -8.91 -3.11
CA ILE A 9 2.78 -10.02 -3.93
C ILE A 9 3.98 -10.49 -4.76
N ASP A 10 4.40 -11.73 -4.53
CA ASP A 10 5.51 -12.37 -5.23
C ASP A 10 5.21 -13.85 -5.55
N GLU A 11 6.21 -14.58 -6.04
CA GLU A 11 6.11 -16.00 -6.40
C GLU A 11 5.67 -16.91 -5.24
N ASN A 12 5.88 -16.48 -3.99
CA ASN A 12 5.52 -17.20 -2.77
C ASN A 12 4.13 -16.83 -2.24
N GLY A 13 3.43 -15.91 -2.89
CA GLY A 13 2.07 -15.50 -2.56
C GLY A 13 1.93 -14.02 -2.20
N ALA A 14 0.88 -13.70 -1.45
CA ALA A 14 0.53 -12.33 -1.08
C ALA A 14 0.46 -12.18 0.45
N GLY A 15 1.13 -11.16 0.99
CA GLY A 15 1.19 -10.95 2.44
C GLY A 15 1.69 -9.58 2.85
N TRP A 16 1.42 -9.22 4.11
CA TRP A 16 1.97 -8.02 4.74
C TRP A 16 3.37 -8.31 5.27
N VAL A 17 4.32 -7.43 4.98
CA VAL A 17 5.67 -7.47 5.52
C VAL A 17 6.02 -6.14 6.15
N ASP A 18 6.79 -6.16 7.23
CA ASP A 18 7.27 -4.94 7.89
C ASP A 18 8.21 -4.19 6.93
N PHE A 19 8.09 -2.86 6.84
CA PHE A 19 8.92 -2.06 5.94
C PHE A 19 10.43 -2.20 6.22
N SER A 20 10.82 -2.55 7.45
CA SER A 20 12.21 -2.87 7.77
C SER A 20 12.73 -4.09 7.01
N GLU A 21 11.86 -5.04 6.66
CA GLU A 21 12.13 -6.25 5.88
C GLU A 21 11.98 -6.06 4.37
N ALA A 22 11.56 -4.88 3.92
CA ALA A 22 11.50 -4.56 2.50
C ALA A 22 12.91 -4.48 1.89
N THR A 23 13.04 -5.06 0.69
CA THR A 23 14.27 -5.03 -0.11
C THR A 23 14.63 -3.60 -0.51
N ALA A 24 15.88 -3.37 -0.89
CA ALA A 24 16.31 -2.04 -1.36
C ALA A 24 15.55 -1.59 -2.61
N SER A 25 15.20 -2.52 -3.51
CA SER A 25 14.40 -2.23 -4.70
C SER A 25 12.99 -1.77 -4.33
N GLU A 26 12.30 -2.50 -3.46
CA GLU A 26 10.95 -2.11 -3.02
C GLU A 26 10.94 -0.74 -2.35
N LYS A 27 11.97 -0.44 -1.54
CA LYS A 27 12.12 0.88 -0.92
C LYS A 27 12.31 1.98 -1.98
N LEU A 28 13.13 1.74 -2.99
CA LEU A 28 13.33 2.67 -4.10
C LEU A 28 12.04 2.88 -4.92
N ASP A 29 11.31 1.82 -5.21
CA ASP A 29 10.03 1.89 -5.93
C ASP A 29 9.00 2.71 -5.13
N ILE A 30 8.97 2.52 -3.81
CA ILE A 30 8.15 3.32 -2.90
C ILE A 30 8.55 4.80 -2.95
N GLU A 31 9.84 5.11 -2.81
CA GLU A 31 10.34 6.48 -2.90
C GLU A 31 10.00 7.11 -4.26
N LEU A 32 10.22 6.39 -5.36
CA LEU A 32 9.96 6.88 -6.71
C LEU A 32 8.48 7.16 -6.94
N GLY A 33 7.59 6.25 -6.51
CA GLY A 33 6.14 6.46 -6.60
C GLY A 33 5.69 7.68 -5.80
N LEU A 34 6.23 7.86 -4.58
CA LEU A 34 5.92 9.01 -3.73
C LEU A 34 6.36 10.35 -4.37
N ILE A 35 7.58 10.43 -4.94
CA ILE A 35 8.10 11.69 -5.51
C ILE A 35 7.51 12.02 -6.88
N THR A 36 7.11 11.02 -7.65
CA THR A 36 6.48 11.20 -8.98
C THR A 36 4.96 11.30 -8.91
N ASN A 37 4.38 11.15 -7.71
CA ASN A 37 2.94 11.13 -7.48
C ASN A 37 2.23 10.04 -8.30
N GLN A 38 2.91 8.93 -8.57
CA GLN A 38 2.39 7.71 -9.22
C GLN A 38 1.89 6.72 -8.15
N ILE A 39 1.15 7.26 -7.19
CA ILE A 39 0.59 6.49 -6.08
C ILE A 39 -0.91 6.73 -6.00
N GLN A 40 -1.65 5.67 -5.71
CA GLN A 40 -3.07 5.75 -5.48
C GLN A 40 -3.45 5.09 -4.15
N MET A 41 -4.27 5.78 -3.37
CA MET A 41 -4.86 5.16 -2.18
C MET A 41 -6.02 4.26 -2.61
N ASN A 42 -5.90 2.95 -2.44
CA ASN A 42 -6.99 2.00 -2.66
C ASN A 42 -7.35 1.26 -1.37
N CYS A 43 -8.57 0.78 -1.25
CA CYS A 43 -8.97 -0.08 -0.15
C CYS A 43 -8.18 -1.39 -0.19
N TYR A 44 -7.51 -1.76 0.91
CA TYR A 44 -6.71 -3.00 0.95
C TYR A 44 -7.54 -4.27 0.71
N PHE A 45 -8.85 -4.23 1.00
CA PHE A 45 -9.76 -5.36 0.85
C PHE A 45 -10.42 -5.46 -0.54
N CYS A 46 -10.98 -4.37 -1.07
CA CYS A 46 -11.73 -4.40 -2.33
C CYS A 46 -11.03 -3.70 -3.50
N HIS A 47 -9.81 -3.19 -3.29
CA HIS A 47 -8.96 -2.52 -4.29
C HIS A 47 -9.57 -1.30 -4.98
N LYS A 48 -10.74 -0.83 -4.56
CA LYS A 48 -11.34 0.41 -5.06
C LYS A 48 -10.63 1.64 -4.48
N GLN A 49 -10.46 2.66 -5.30
CA GLN A 49 -9.87 3.93 -4.92
C GLN A 49 -10.59 4.58 -3.73
N ILE A 50 -9.80 5.13 -2.82
CA ILE A 50 -10.24 5.98 -1.72
C ILE A 50 -9.80 7.41 -2.08
N PRO A 51 -10.68 8.22 -2.70
CA PRO A 51 -10.30 9.53 -3.22
C PRO A 51 -9.96 10.56 -2.12
N LYS A 52 -10.41 10.32 -0.87
CA LYS A 52 -10.13 11.20 0.27
C LYS A 52 -10.16 10.44 1.58
N GLY A 53 -9.25 10.78 2.49
CA GLY A 53 -9.13 10.15 3.81
C GLY A 53 -8.46 8.77 3.75
N ASN A 54 -8.69 7.93 4.76
CA ASN A 54 -8.06 6.62 4.88
C ASN A 54 -9.05 5.46 5.08
N ALA A 55 -10.35 5.69 4.93
CA ALA A 55 -11.40 4.68 5.15
C ALA A 55 -12.18 4.42 3.85
N CYS A 56 -12.39 3.15 3.53
CA CYS A 56 -13.11 2.74 2.35
C CYS A 56 -14.61 2.94 2.54
N VAL A 57 -15.25 3.74 1.68
CA VAL A 57 -16.70 3.96 1.70
C VAL A 57 -17.51 2.69 1.41
N ASN A 58 -16.95 1.76 0.62
CA ASN A 58 -17.63 0.51 0.26
C ASN A 58 -17.52 -0.54 1.36
N CYS A 59 -16.36 -0.60 2.02
CA CYS A 59 -16.08 -1.61 3.03
C CYS A 59 -16.20 -1.06 4.46
N LYS A 60 -16.63 0.20 4.62
CA LYS A 60 -16.86 0.93 5.88
C LYS A 60 -15.63 1.06 6.78
N ASP A 61 -15.23 -0.03 7.44
CA ASP A 61 -14.18 -0.07 8.46
C ASP A 61 -12.78 -0.32 7.87
N LYS A 62 -12.71 -0.84 6.64
CA LYS A 62 -11.44 -1.17 5.98
C LYS A 62 -10.67 0.08 5.57
N LYS A 63 -9.36 0.05 5.79
CA LYS A 63 -8.46 1.18 5.54
C LYS A 63 -7.92 1.19 4.12
N GLY A 64 -7.35 2.34 3.74
CA GLY A 64 -6.57 2.46 2.53
C GLY A 64 -5.17 1.87 2.69
N ALA A 65 -4.65 1.35 1.58
CA ALA A 65 -3.23 1.10 1.35
C ALA A 65 -2.80 1.91 0.13
N ILE A 66 -1.52 2.25 0.07
CA ILE A 66 -0.92 2.97 -1.06
C ILE A 66 -0.53 1.92 -2.11
N TYR A 67 -1.00 2.11 -3.33
CA TYR A 67 -0.69 1.30 -4.50
C TYR A 67 0.17 2.12 -5.45
N PHE A 68 1.10 1.48 -6.14
CA PHE A 68 1.77 2.04 -7.30
C PHE A 68 0.86 1.86 -8.52
N GLU A 69 0.74 2.89 -9.34
CA GLU A 69 0.06 2.81 -10.65
C GLU A 69 0.94 2.16 -11.71
#